data_AF-A0A538LLJ3-F1
#
_entry.id   AF-A0A538LLJ3-F1
#
_cell.length_a   1.000
_cell.length_b   1.000
_cell.length_c   1.000
_cell.angle_alpha   90.00
_cell.angle_beta   90.00
_cell.angle_gamma   90.00
#
_symmetry.space_group_name_H-M   'P 1'
#
loop_
_entity.id
_entity.type
_entity.pdbx_description
1 polymer ?
#
loop_
_entity_poly.entity_id
_entity_poly.type
_entity_poly.pdbx_seq_one_letter_code
_entity_poly.pdbx_strand_id
1 'polypeptide(L)'
;MVATTRFPATDVGGGLAGWARVFAQYPGPRIIAGALLVVTAARVALWRWHWWDLVIVAAFVAAQPFTEWLIHVFILHFKPRAVAGRTVDPYISRKHRLHHLDPRDVPLIFIPLPTLFGMLVGGGLVLGLAFRSAERSLTAGVIALALTLVYEWTHFLIHSPYRPRSALYRYVWRAHRLHHFKNENYWFGVTVHLADHVLRTFPDKSAVPTSPTCRTLAS
;
A
#
# COMPACT_ATOMS: atom_id res chain seq x y z
N MET A 1 -10.63 -17.93 -16.20
CA MET A 1 -11.65 -17.04 -15.61
C MET A 1 -11.06 -15.65 -15.62
N VAL A 2 -11.59 -14.74 -16.45
CA VAL A 2 -11.10 -13.34 -16.50
C VAL A 2 -11.48 -12.72 -15.15
N ALA A 3 -10.49 -12.20 -14.42
CA ALA A 3 -10.76 -11.50 -13.16
C ALA A 3 -11.76 -10.37 -13.45
N THR A 4 -12.89 -10.34 -12.74
CA THR A 4 -13.83 -9.22 -12.84
C THR A 4 -13.07 -7.95 -12.46
N THR A 5 -13.00 -7.00 -13.38
CA THR A 5 -12.26 -5.74 -13.20
C THR A 5 -12.84 -4.88 -12.09
N ARG A 6 -14.09 -5.10 -11.68
CA ARG A 6 -14.72 -4.40 -10.56
C ARG A 6 -15.15 -5.35 -9.46
N PHE A 7 -15.20 -4.84 -8.22
CA PHE A 7 -15.73 -5.59 -7.10
C PHE A 7 -17.21 -5.95 -7.34
N PRO A 8 -17.64 -7.17 -6.93
CA PRO A 8 -19.04 -7.54 -6.93
C PRO A 8 -19.86 -6.61 -6.03
N ALA A 9 -21.17 -6.57 -6.25
CA ALA A 9 -22.08 -5.77 -5.42
C ALA A 9 -22.15 -6.29 -3.97
N THR A 10 -21.94 -7.59 -3.77
CA THR A 10 -22.06 -8.30 -2.50
C THR A 10 -20.77 -9.02 -2.13
N ASP A 11 -20.68 -9.50 -0.89
CA ASP A 11 -19.58 -10.32 -0.41
C ASP A 11 -19.49 -11.65 -1.20
N VAL A 12 -18.28 -12.14 -1.44
CA VAL A 12 -18.01 -13.37 -2.22
C VAL A 12 -18.23 -14.67 -1.42
N GLY A 13 -18.58 -14.57 -0.13
CA GLY A 13 -18.71 -15.72 0.76
C GLY A 13 -17.36 -16.28 1.22
N GLY A 14 -17.36 -17.17 2.22
CA GLY A 14 -16.13 -17.80 2.72
C GLY A 14 -15.20 -16.88 3.54
N GLY A 15 -15.63 -15.66 3.86
CA GLY A 15 -14.90 -14.73 4.72
C GLY A 15 -13.55 -14.30 4.12
N LEU A 16 -12.52 -14.15 4.96
CA LEU A 16 -11.18 -13.73 4.52
C LEU A 16 -10.58 -14.72 3.50
N ALA A 17 -10.87 -16.00 3.61
CA ALA A 17 -10.38 -17.00 2.66
C ALA A 17 -10.99 -16.81 1.26
N GLY A 18 -12.26 -16.44 1.17
CA GLY A 18 -12.91 -16.08 -0.10
C GLY A 18 -12.24 -14.87 -0.75
N TRP A 19 -12.04 -13.81 0.02
CA TRP A 19 -11.35 -12.60 -0.45
C TRP A 19 -9.87 -12.84 -0.79
N ALA A 20 -9.18 -13.72 -0.08
CA ALA A 20 -7.80 -14.12 -0.38
C ALA A 20 -7.69 -14.81 -1.73
N ARG A 21 -8.68 -15.64 -2.10
CA ARG A 21 -8.74 -16.25 -3.44
C ARG A 21 -8.91 -15.21 -4.53
N VAL A 22 -9.72 -14.18 -4.31
CA VAL A 22 -9.90 -13.06 -5.26
C VAL A 22 -8.61 -12.24 -5.38
N PHE A 23 -8.00 -11.87 -4.26
CA PHE A 23 -6.72 -11.16 -4.22
C PHE A 23 -5.62 -11.92 -4.99
N ALA A 24 -5.55 -13.25 -4.79
CA ALA A 24 -4.64 -14.13 -5.49
C ALA A 24 -4.95 -14.32 -6.98
N GLN A 25 -5.99 -13.69 -7.56
CA GLN A 25 -6.22 -13.66 -9.00
C GLN A 25 -5.37 -12.61 -9.72
N TYR A 26 -4.86 -11.62 -9.00
CA TYR A 26 -4.18 -10.46 -9.57
C TYR A 26 -2.65 -10.66 -9.64
N PRO A 27 -2.00 -10.15 -10.70
CA PRO A 27 -0.56 -10.35 -10.90
C PRO A 27 0.30 -9.66 -9.83
N GLY A 28 -0.06 -8.45 -9.39
CA GLY A 28 0.70 -7.69 -8.37
C GLY A 28 0.91 -8.50 -7.08
N PRO A 29 -0.17 -8.92 -6.40
CA PRO A 29 -0.09 -9.78 -5.23
C PRO A 29 0.72 -11.07 -5.43
N ARG A 30 0.56 -11.74 -6.58
CA ARG A 30 1.32 -12.96 -6.90
C ARG A 30 2.81 -12.69 -7.04
N ILE A 31 3.18 -11.60 -7.70
CA ILE A 31 4.58 -11.19 -7.89
C ILE A 31 5.21 -10.86 -6.52
N ILE A 32 4.52 -10.08 -5.68
CA ILE A 32 5.01 -9.73 -4.34
C ILE A 32 5.16 -10.98 -3.48
N ALA A 33 4.15 -11.86 -3.45
CA ALA A 33 4.20 -13.11 -2.70
C ALA A 33 5.29 -14.07 -3.19
N GLY A 34 5.48 -14.17 -4.51
CA GLY A 34 6.55 -14.97 -5.12
C GLY A 34 7.93 -14.41 -4.77
N ALA A 35 8.13 -13.10 -4.88
CA ALA A 35 9.36 -12.43 -4.46
C ALA A 35 9.63 -12.65 -2.97
N LEU A 36 8.60 -12.48 -2.12
CA LEU A 36 8.70 -12.72 -0.69
C LEU A 36 9.14 -14.16 -0.40
N LEU A 37 8.56 -15.15 -1.08
CA LEU A 37 8.93 -16.56 -0.93
C LEU A 37 10.38 -16.83 -1.34
N VAL A 38 10.81 -16.31 -2.49
CA VAL A 38 12.19 -16.47 -2.98
C VAL A 38 13.20 -15.82 -2.03
N VAL A 39 12.96 -14.56 -1.62
CA VAL A 39 13.86 -13.82 -0.73
C VAL A 39 13.88 -14.46 0.66
N THR A 40 12.75 -14.96 1.15
CA THR A 40 12.69 -15.70 2.42
C THR A 40 13.47 -17.00 2.35
N ALA A 41 13.30 -17.79 1.27
CA ALA A 41 14.04 -19.03 1.08
C ALA A 41 15.56 -18.76 1.02
N ALA A 42 15.98 -17.73 0.28
CA ALA A 42 17.38 -17.29 0.24
C ALA A 42 17.88 -16.87 1.62
N ARG A 43 17.08 -16.11 2.39
CA ARG A 43 17.46 -15.69 3.74
C ARG A 43 17.66 -16.88 4.68
N VAL A 44 16.75 -17.85 4.64
CA VAL A 44 16.79 -19.06 5.48
C VAL A 44 18.00 -19.93 5.09
N ALA A 45 18.28 -20.08 3.80
CA ALA A 45 19.38 -20.89 3.30
C ALA A 45 20.77 -20.41 3.77
N LEU A 46 20.95 -19.11 4.01
CA LEU A 46 22.22 -18.57 4.55
C LEU A 46 22.44 -18.90 6.04
N TRP A 47 21.42 -19.37 6.77
CA TRP A 47 21.44 -19.92 8.14
C TRP A 47 22.09 -19.08 9.28
N ARG A 48 22.61 -17.89 9.00
CA ARG A 48 23.33 -17.04 9.97
C ARG A 48 22.41 -16.01 10.62
N TRP A 49 21.66 -16.42 11.64
CA TRP A 49 20.76 -15.53 12.38
C TRP A 49 21.52 -14.70 13.43
N HIS A 50 21.12 -13.44 13.58
CA HIS A 50 21.70 -12.52 14.55
C HIS A 50 20.65 -11.56 15.11
N TRP A 51 20.85 -11.01 16.31
CA TRP A 51 19.90 -10.06 16.91
C TRP A 51 19.68 -8.78 16.07
N TRP A 52 20.63 -8.47 15.18
CA TRP A 52 20.49 -7.37 14.21
C TRP A 52 19.36 -7.62 13.21
N ASP A 53 19.01 -8.88 12.93
CA ASP A 53 17.84 -9.20 12.11
C ASP A 53 16.56 -8.67 12.77
N LEU A 54 16.43 -8.82 14.10
CA LEU A 54 15.30 -8.30 14.86
C LEU A 54 15.26 -6.77 14.85
N VAL A 55 16.42 -6.11 14.95
CA VAL A 55 16.51 -4.64 14.86
C VAL A 55 16.06 -4.15 13.48
N ILE A 56 16.48 -4.81 12.41
CA ILE A 56 16.05 -4.48 11.05
C ILE A 56 14.54 -4.61 10.93
N VAL A 57 13.97 -5.74 11.39
CA VAL A 57 12.52 -5.95 11.37
C VAL A 57 11.79 -4.86 12.16
N ALA A 58 12.23 -4.58 13.38
CA ALA A 58 11.62 -3.56 14.23
C ALA A 58 11.71 -2.16 13.61
N ALA A 59 12.86 -1.82 13.01
CA ALA A 59 13.05 -0.53 12.34
C ALA A 59 12.12 -0.37 11.13
N PHE A 60 11.98 -1.40 10.30
CA PHE A 60 11.05 -1.37 9.16
C PHE A 60 9.60 -1.25 9.61
N VAL A 61 9.18 -2.03 10.62
CA VAL A 61 7.82 -1.94 11.17
C VAL A 61 7.55 -0.55 11.77
N ALA A 62 8.51 0.03 12.50
CA ALA A 62 8.36 1.36 13.08
C ALA A 62 8.34 2.47 12.02
N ALA A 63 9.13 2.34 10.95
CA ALA A 63 9.20 3.31 9.86
C ALA A 63 7.97 3.22 8.93
N GLN A 64 7.36 2.05 8.81
CA GLN A 64 6.32 1.77 7.81
C GLN A 64 5.17 2.77 7.79
N PRO A 65 4.56 3.19 8.92
CA PRO A 65 3.44 4.13 8.88
C PRO A 65 3.83 5.48 8.28
N PHE A 66 5.07 5.91 8.53
CA PHE A 66 5.61 7.17 8.02
C PHE A 66 6.03 7.05 6.56
N THR A 67 6.63 5.92 6.17
CA THR A 67 6.92 5.63 4.76
C THR A 67 5.63 5.60 3.94
N GLU A 68 4.59 4.93 4.43
CA GLU A 68 3.27 4.89 3.81
C GLU A 68 2.70 6.31 3.66
N TRP A 69 2.70 7.10 4.73
CA TRP A 69 2.23 8.49 4.71
C TRP A 69 3.01 9.36 3.69
N LEU A 70 4.35 9.29 3.69
CA LEU A 70 5.20 10.04 2.76
C LEU A 70 4.89 9.69 1.31
N ILE A 71 4.77 8.39 1.00
CA ILE A 71 4.42 7.91 -0.34
C ILE A 71 3.03 8.42 -0.70
N HIS A 72 2.04 8.28 0.20
CA HIS A 72 0.67 8.67 -0.08
C HIS A 72 0.56 10.18 -0.38
N VAL A 73 1.15 11.02 0.47
CA VAL A 73 1.08 12.47 0.36
C VAL A 73 1.90 13.00 -0.82
N PHE A 74 3.17 12.59 -0.94
CA PHE A 74 4.09 13.24 -1.87
C PHE A 74 4.20 12.54 -3.22
N ILE A 75 3.89 11.25 -3.30
CA ILE A 75 3.97 10.48 -4.54
C ILE A 75 2.58 10.23 -5.08
N LEU A 76 1.68 9.59 -4.33
CA LEU A 76 0.36 9.22 -4.83
C LEU A 76 -0.53 10.44 -5.08
N HIS A 77 -0.51 11.43 -4.17
CA HIS A 77 -1.25 12.69 -4.30
C HIS A 77 -0.49 13.78 -5.07
N PHE A 78 0.61 13.42 -5.75
CA PHE A 78 1.35 14.37 -6.58
C PHE A 78 0.43 14.95 -7.68
N LYS A 79 0.26 16.27 -7.65
CA LYS A 79 -0.49 17.01 -8.66
C LYS A 79 0.40 17.25 -9.90
N PRO A 80 -0.11 17.02 -11.12
CA PRO A 80 0.65 17.32 -12.35
C PRO A 80 1.20 18.74 -12.34
N ARG A 81 2.46 18.92 -12.75
CA ARG A 81 3.14 20.23 -12.78
C ARG A 81 3.89 20.42 -14.10
N ALA A 82 3.82 21.62 -14.66
CA ALA A 82 4.64 21.99 -15.83
C ALA A 82 6.06 22.34 -15.37
N VAL A 83 7.06 21.65 -15.91
CA VAL A 83 8.49 21.89 -15.66
C VAL A 83 9.21 21.96 -17.00
N ALA A 84 9.85 23.10 -17.28
CA ALA A 84 10.56 23.36 -18.54
C ALA A 84 9.74 23.00 -19.80
N GLY A 85 8.45 23.39 -19.82
CA GLY A 85 7.54 23.12 -20.94
C GLY A 85 7.01 21.68 -21.04
N ARG A 86 7.32 20.80 -20.09
CA ARG A 86 6.81 19.42 -20.05
C ARG A 86 5.97 19.19 -18.79
N THR A 87 4.84 18.51 -18.95
CA THR A 87 4.02 18.10 -17.81
C THR A 87 4.66 16.90 -17.12
N VAL A 88 5.07 17.09 -15.87
CA VAL A 88 5.49 16.02 -14.98
C VAL A 88 4.26 15.47 -14.28
N ASP A 89 3.91 14.23 -14.61
CA ASP A 89 2.84 13.49 -13.98
C ASP A 89 3.27 12.02 -13.77
N PRO A 90 3.71 11.65 -12.54
CA PRO A 90 4.17 10.29 -12.29
C PRO A 90 3.07 9.27 -12.54
N TYR A 91 3.43 8.16 -13.18
CA TYR A 91 2.48 7.12 -13.59
C TYR A 91 1.62 6.60 -12.42
N ILE A 92 2.24 6.37 -11.26
CA ILE A 92 1.54 5.89 -10.07
C ILE A 92 0.55 6.93 -9.53
N SER A 93 0.88 8.22 -9.56
CA SER A 93 -0.01 9.31 -9.14
C SER A 93 -1.23 9.38 -10.04
N ARG A 94 -1.05 9.22 -11.35
CA ARG A 94 -2.16 9.12 -12.31
C ARG A 94 -3.07 7.93 -12.03
N LYS A 95 -2.50 6.77 -11.73
CA LYS A 95 -3.27 5.58 -11.37
C LYS A 95 -4.01 5.75 -10.04
N HIS A 96 -3.39 6.40 -9.05
CA HIS A 96 -4.03 6.73 -7.77
C HIS A 96 -5.21 7.69 -7.94
N ARG A 97 -5.11 8.70 -8.82
CA ARG A 97 -6.26 9.55 -9.17
C ARG A 97 -7.41 8.77 -9.79
N LEU A 98 -7.12 7.84 -10.71
CA LEU A 98 -8.15 6.95 -11.27
C LEU A 98 -8.78 6.07 -10.18
N HIS A 99 -8.00 5.62 -9.19
CA HIS A 99 -8.51 4.90 -8.04
C HIS A 99 -9.45 5.77 -7.18
N HIS A 100 -9.13 7.04 -6.95
CA HIS A 100 -10.04 7.98 -6.27
C HIS A 100 -11.34 8.22 -7.03
N LEU A 101 -11.28 8.22 -8.37
CA LEU A 101 -12.45 8.37 -9.24
C LEU A 101 -13.36 7.12 -9.19
N ASP A 102 -12.76 5.92 -9.25
CA ASP A 102 -13.47 4.66 -9.19
C ASP A 102 -12.79 3.65 -8.24
N PRO A 103 -13.05 3.75 -6.92
CA PRO A 103 -12.44 2.86 -5.93
C PRO A 103 -12.96 1.42 -6.02
N ARG A 104 -13.95 1.14 -6.88
CA ARG A 104 -14.49 -0.21 -7.11
C ARG A 104 -13.76 -0.97 -8.22
N ASP A 105 -12.95 -0.29 -9.04
CA ASP A 105 -12.08 -0.91 -10.04
C ASP A 105 -10.88 -1.56 -9.31
N VAL A 106 -10.87 -2.89 -9.32
CA VAL A 106 -9.97 -3.69 -8.50
C VAL A 106 -8.52 -3.59 -8.98
N PRO A 107 -8.20 -3.67 -10.28
CA PRO A 107 -6.87 -3.36 -10.79
C PRO A 107 -6.28 -2.02 -10.35
N LEU A 108 -7.09 -0.98 -10.13
CA LEU A 108 -6.60 0.35 -9.72
C LEU A 108 -6.18 0.44 -8.24
N ILE A 109 -6.55 -0.54 -7.42
CA ILE A 109 -6.18 -0.60 -6.01
C ILE A 109 -4.70 -1.00 -5.87
N PHE A 110 -4.25 -1.95 -6.67
CA PHE A 110 -2.90 -2.50 -6.56
C PHE A 110 -1.84 -1.55 -7.10
N ILE A 111 -0.60 -1.74 -6.65
CA ILE A 111 0.55 -1.05 -7.22
C ILE A 111 0.62 -1.39 -8.72
N PRO A 112 0.61 -0.39 -9.62
CA PRO A 112 0.68 -0.66 -11.05
C PRO A 112 1.93 -1.44 -11.41
N LEU A 113 1.82 -2.48 -12.25
CA LEU A 113 2.93 -3.39 -12.54
C LEU A 113 4.25 -2.70 -12.94
N PRO A 114 4.28 -1.67 -13.81
CA PRO A 114 5.53 -0.96 -14.10
C PRO A 114 6.17 -0.34 -12.86
N THR A 115 5.36 0.21 -11.94
CA THR A 115 5.84 0.76 -10.68
C THR A 115 6.30 -0.35 -9.74
N LEU A 116 5.58 -1.46 -9.65
CA LEU A 116 5.99 -2.62 -8.85
C LEU A 116 7.34 -3.17 -9.30
N PHE A 117 7.56 -3.36 -10.60
CA PHE A 117 8.87 -3.81 -11.11
C PHE A 117 9.99 -2.82 -10.79
N GLY A 118 9.73 -1.52 -10.96
CA GLY A 118 10.68 -0.48 -10.56
C GLY A 118 11.00 -0.52 -9.06
N MET A 119 9.99 -0.75 -8.21
CA MET A 119 10.17 -0.89 -6.76
C MET A 119 10.96 -2.15 -6.40
N LEU A 120 10.73 -3.28 -7.05
CA LEU A 120 11.46 -4.52 -6.78
C LEU A 120 12.94 -4.41 -7.17
N VAL A 121 13.22 -3.91 -8.38
CA VAL A 121 14.59 -3.74 -8.88
C VAL A 121 15.32 -2.65 -8.10
N GLY A 122 14.72 -1.45 -8.00
CA GLY A 122 15.31 -0.32 -7.31
C GLY A 122 15.45 -0.56 -5.81
N GLY A 123 14.42 -1.11 -5.17
CA GLY A 123 14.45 -1.48 -3.76
C GLY A 123 15.49 -2.56 -3.46
N GLY A 124 15.57 -3.61 -4.29
CA GLY A 124 16.61 -4.62 -4.18
C GLY A 124 18.02 -4.05 -4.28
N LEU A 125 18.27 -3.14 -5.23
CA LEU A 125 19.55 -2.44 -5.36
C LEU A 125 19.86 -1.59 -4.13
N VAL A 126 18.90 -0.78 -3.66
CA VAL A 126 19.07 0.07 -2.47
C VAL A 126 19.41 -0.78 -1.25
N LEU A 127 18.69 -1.87 -1.01
CA LEU A 127 18.95 -2.77 0.12
C LEU A 127 20.29 -3.51 -0.04
N GLY A 128 20.67 -3.89 -1.27
CA GLY A 128 21.96 -4.51 -1.55
C GLY A 128 23.14 -3.58 -1.26
N LEU A 129 22.99 -2.27 -1.51
CA LEU A 129 24.00 -1.25 -1.24
C LEU A 129 24.00 -0.77 0.21
N ALA A 130 22.82 -0.70 0.85
CA ALA A 130 22.68 -0.21 2.22
C ALA A 130 23.26 -1.16 3.28
N PHE A 131 23.24 -2.47 3.01
CA PHE A 131 23.71 -3.48 3.95
C PHE A 131 24.99 -4.14 3.46
N ARG A 132 26.03 -4.16 4.30
CA ARG A 132 27.31 -4.82 4.01
C ARG A 132 27.28 -6.36 4.09
N SER A 133 26.12 -6.94 4.40
CA SER A 133 25.91 -8.39 4.54
C SER A 133 24.67 -8.80 3.76
N ALA A 134 24.80 -9.88 2.99
CA ALA A 134 23.70 -10.44 2.21
C ALA A 134 22.56 -10.89 3.13
N GLU A 135 22.86 -11.48 4.29
CA GLU A 135 21.87 -11.90 5.28
C GLU A 135 21.01 -10.73 5.75
N ARG A 136 21.64 -9.59 6.11
CA ARG A 136 20.91 -8.40 6.58
C ARG A 136 20.11 -7.74 5.47
N SER A 137 20.68 -7.67 4.26
CA SER A 137 19.98 -7.17 3.07
C SER A 137 18.74 -8.01 2.76
N LEU A 138 18.86 -9.34 2.83
CA LEU A 138 17.74 -10.26 2.64
C LEU A 138 16.72 -10.16 3.78
N THR A 139 17.12 -10.01 5.05
CA THR A 139 16.18 -9.76 6.15
C THR A 139 15.37 -8.48 5.91
N ALA A 140 16.04 -7.39 5.49
CA ALA A 140 15.38 -6.14 5.11
C ALA A 140 14.41 -6.35 3.92
N GLY A 141 14.82 -7.13 2.93
CA GLY A 141 13.98 -7.51 1.78
C GLY A 141 12.74 -8.30 2.18
N VAL A 142 12.87 -9.30 3.07
CA VAL A 142 11.75 -10.08 3.61
C VAL A 142 10.73 -9.16 4.26
N ILE A 143 11.16 -8.32 5.22
CA ILE A 143 10.22 -7.46 5.95
C ILE A 143 9.61 -6.38 5.03
N ALA A 144 10.37 -5.80 4.09
CA ALA A 144 9.86 -4.84 3.13
C ALA A 144 8.76 -5.44 2.23
N LEU A 145 8.99 -6.65 1.70
CA LEU A 145 8.03 -7.35 0.86
C LEU A 145 6.79 -7.79 1.65
N ALA A 146 6.97 -8.26 2.90
CA ALA A 146 5.87 -8.62 3.78
C ALA A 146 4.98 -7.40 4.09
N LEU A 147 5.58 -6.26 4.45
CA LEU A 147 4.85 -5.00 4.69
C LEU A 147 4.13 -4.50 3.42
N THR A 148 4.76 -4.64 2.25
CA THR A 148 4.12 -4.30 0.96
C THR A 148 2.91 -5.18 0.69
N LEU A 149 3.00 -6.49 0.94
CA LEU A 149 1.88 -7.42 0.75
C LEU A 149 0.75 -7.14 1.75
N VAL A 150 1.08 -6.81 3.00
CA VAL A 150 0.10 -6.38 4.03
C VAL A 150 -0.60 -5.09 3.59
N TYR A 151 0.14 -4.13 3.03
CA TYR A 151 -0.42 -2.91 2.47
C TYR A 151 -1.42 -3.22 1.35
N GLU A 152 -1.02 -3.98 0.32
CA GLU A 152 -1.91 -4.31 -0.80
C GLU A 152 -3.15 -5.09 -0.33
N TRP A 153 -2.97 -6.05 0.57
CA TRP A 153 -4.08 -6.82 1.14
C TRP A 153 -5.06 -5.92 1.89
N THR A 154 -4.54 -5.01 2.72
CA THR A 154 -5.38 -4.11 3.52
C THR A 154 -6.13 -3.15 2.62
N HIS A 155 -5.46 -2.52 1.65
CA HIS A 155 -6.07 -1.59 0.71
C HIS A 155 -7.17 -2.27 -0.13
N PHE A 156 -6.87 -3.45 -0.67
CA PHE A 156 -7.84 -4.32 -1.36
C PHE A 156 -9.05 -4.62 -0.50
N LEU A 157 -8.82 -5.09 0.73
CA LEU A 157 -9.92 -5.50 1.60
C LEU A 157 -10.78 -4.30 1.99
N ILE A 158 -10.20 -3.13 2.27
CA ILE A 158 -10.93 -1.92 2.64
C ILE A 158 -11.95 -1.49 1.57
N HIS A 159 -11.59 -1.64 0.28
CA HIS A 159 -12.46 -1.30 -0.84
C HIS A 159 -13.41 -2.43 -1.25
N SER A 160 -13.16 -3.64 -0.79
CA SER A 160 -14.04 -4.78 -1.04
C SER A 160 -15.37 -4.67 -0.27
N PRO A 161 -16.43 -5.38 -0.71
CA PRO A 161 -17.65 -5.62 0.07
C PRO A 161 -17.45 -6.37 1.41
N TYR A 162 -16.23 -6.80 1.75
CA TYR A 162 -15.96 -7.48 3.02
C TYR A 162 -16.38 -6.64 4.22
N ARG A 163 -17.18 -7.23 5.12
CA ARG A 163 -17.64 -6.53 6.32
C ARG A 163 -16.58 -6.53 7.42
N PRO A 164 -16.19 -5.36 7.97
CA PRO A 164 -15.15 -5.30 8.98
C PRO A 164 -15.47 -5.98 10.31
N ARG A 165 -14.74 -7.05 10.64
CA ARG A 165 -14.98 -7.87 11.84
C ARG A 165 -14.15 -7.50 13.06
N SER A 166 -12.92 -7.00 12.89
CA SER A 166 -12.06 -6.56 14.01
C SER A 166 -12.14 -5.05 14.25
N ALA A 167 -11.81 -4.62 15.46
CA ALA A 167 -11.79 -3.20 15.83
C ALA A 167 -10.74 -2.42 15.01
N LEU A 168 -9.54 -2.99 14.87
CA LEU A 168 -8.46 -2.40 14.06
C LEU A 168 -8.88 -2.25 12.60
N TYR A 169 -9.47 -3.29 12.00
CA TYR A 169 -9.87 -3.22 10.60
C TYR A 169 -11.05 -2.25 10.40
N ARG A 170 -12.02 -2.21 11.32
CA ARG A 170 -13.08 -1.17 11.32
C ARG A 170 -12.51 0.24 11.35
N TYR A 171 -11.46 0.46 12.13
CA TYR A 171 -10.82 1.75 12.30
C TYR A 171 -10.20 2.25 10.98
N VAL A 172 -9.31 1.46 10.38
CA VAL A 172 -8.67 1.83 9.10
C VAL A 172 -9.67 1.90 7.95
N TRP A 173 -10.66 1.00 7.91
CA TRP A 173 -11.72 1.02 6.90
C TRP A 173 -12.54 2.32 6.95
N ARG A 174 -12.92 2.79 8.15
CA ARG A 174 -13.67 4.04 8.30
C ARG A 174 -12.83 5.23 7.86
N ALA A 175 -11.59 5.31 8.33
CA ALA A 175 -10.71 6.43 8.07
C ALA A 175 -10.35 6.55 6.58
N HIS A 176 -10.01 5.44 5.92
CA HIS A 176 -9.71 5.46 4.48
C HIS A 176 -10.94 5.81 3.62
N ARG A 177 -12.16 5.47 4.06
CA ARG A 177 -13.38 5.96 3.40
C ARG A 177 -13.59 7.47 3.57
N LEU A 178 -13.20 8.04 4.71
CA LEU A 178 -13.20 9.50 4.88
C LEU A 178 -12.19 10.14 3.91
N HIS A 179 -11.02 9.54 3.75
CA HIS A 179 -10.03 10.00 2.77
C HIS A 179 -10.62 10.09 1.34
N HIS A 180 -11.27 9.03 0.86
CA HIS A 180 -11.86 9.00 -0.49
C HIS A 180 -13.11 9.86 -0.68
N PHE A 181 -13.97 9.95 0.35
CA PHE A 181 -15.33 10.48 0.16
C PHE A 181 -15.64 11.74 0.98
N LYS A 182 -14.74 12.12 1.89
CA LYS A 182 -14.88 13.32 2.72
C LYS A 182 -13.81 14.34 2.35
N ASN A 183 -12.52 14.03 2.51
CA ASN A 183 -11.45 14.96 2.21
C ASN A 183 -10.13 14.21 1.99
N GLU A 184 -9.56 14.37 0.81
CA GLU A 184 -8.35 13.71 0.33
C GLU A 184 -7.05 14.21 0.98
N ASN A 185 -7.12 15.25 1.81
CA ASN A 185 -5.96 15.84 2.49
C ASN A 185 -5.77 15.33 3.93
N TYR A 186 -6.54 14.32 4.35
CA TYR A 186 -6.53 13.76 5.70
C TYR A 186 -6.69 12.24 5.67
N TRP A 187 -6.41 11.58 6.80
CA TRP A 187 -6.56 10.13 6.99
C TRP A 187 -5.79 9.31 5.95
N PHE A 188 -4.51 9.65 5.73
CA PHE A 188 -3.67 9.05 4.69
C PHE A 188 -3.28 7.60 4.97
N GLY A 189 -3.22 7.20 6.23
CA GLY A 189 -2.97 5.80 6.60
C GLY A 189 -3.97 4.84 5.94
N VAL A 190 -3.45 3.72 5.47
CA VAL A 190 -4.16 2.60 4.86
C VAL A 190 -4.02 1.38 5.77
N THR A 191 -2.81 1.09 6.25
CA THR A 191 -2.56 -0.06 7.14
C THR A 191 -2.74 0.30 8.62
N VAL A 192 -2.25 1.47 9.02
CA VAL A 192 -2.39 2.07 10.36
C VAL A 192 -2.27 3.59 10.24
N HIS A 193 -2.76 4.32 11.25
CA HIS A 193 -2.80 5.80 11.24
C HIS A 193 -1.81 6.45 12.23
N LEU A 194 -0.73 5.75 12.60
CA LEU A 194 0.26 6.31 13.53
C LEU A 194 0.85 7.61 12.98
N ALA A 195 1.25 7.63 11.71
CA ALA A 195 1.79 8.82 11.07
C ALA A 195 0.75 9.96 10.99
N ASP A 196 -0.52 9.66 10.71
CA ASP A 196 -1.55 10.70 10.69
C ASP A 196 -1.75 11.37 12.06
N HIS A 197 -1.67 10.61 13.15
CA HIS A 197 -1.77 11.17 14.50
C HIS A 197 -0.55 12.03 14.83
N VAL A 198 0.65 11.52 14.56
CA VAL A 198 1.91 12.23 14.83
C VAL A 198 2.02 13.51 14.00
N LEU A 199 1.63 13.46 12.73
CA LEU A 199 1.71 14.57 11.78
C LEU A 199 0.45 15.43 11.73
N ARG A 200 -0.53 15.17 12.60
CA ARG A 200 -1.78 15.93 12.75
C ARG A 200 -2.65 15.96 11.49
N THR A 201 -2.69 14.86 10.74
CA THR A 201 -3.59 14.62 9.60
C THR A 201 -4.74 13.67 9.92
N PHE A 202 -5.03 13.43 11.22
CA PHE A 202 -6.19 12.66 11.71
C PHE A 202 -7.19 13.53 12.52
N PRO A 203 -7.83 14.55 11.91
CA PRO A 203 -8.85 15.34 12.61
C PRO A 203 -10.15 14.56 12.83
N ASP A 204 -11.01 15.08 13.72
CA ASP A 204 -12.39 14.61 13.81
C ASP A 204 -13.14 14.90 12.50
N LYS A 205 -13.96 13.94 12.05
CA LYS A 205 -14.69 14.03 10.77
C LYS A 205 -15.63 15.24 10.67
N SER A 206 -16.14 15.72 11.81
CA SER A 206 -17.07 16.86 11.88
C SER A 206 -16.36 18.21 11.74
N ALA A 207 -15.07 18.26 12.09
CA ALA A 207 -14.24 19.45 11.97
C ALA A 207 -13.73 19.70 10.55
N VAL A 208 -13.89 18.73 9.64
CA VAL A 208 -13.37 18.81 8.27
C VAL A 208 -14.53 19.01 7.28
N PRO A 209 -14.51 20.04 6.42
CA PRO A 209 -15.49 20.18 5.36
C PRO A 209 -15.29 19.10 4.28
N THR A 210 -16.37 18.77 3.57
CA THR A 210 -16.24 17.86 2.42
C THR A 210 -15.50 18.59 1.30
N SER A 211 -14.40 18.02 0.83
CA SER A 211 -13.62 18.59 -0.26
C SER A 211 -14.34 18.40 -1.60
N PRO A 212 -14.40 19.43 -2.47
CA PRO A 212 -14.97 19.28 -3.81
C PRO A 212 -14.13 18.33 -4.69
N THR A 213 -12.89 18.07 -4.30
CA THR A 213 -11.92 17.27 -5.07
C THR A 213 -11.58 15.93 -4.43
N CYS A 214 -12.34 15.47 -3.43
CA CYS A 214 -12.06 14.21 -2.73
C CYS A 214 -11.96 12.97 -3.64
N ARG A 215 -12.65 13.00 -4.78
CA ARG A 215 -12.63 11.93 -5.80
C ARG A 215 -11.69 12.18 -6.97
N THR A 216 -11.18 13.39 -7.14
CA THR A 216 -10.37 13.78 -8.32
C THR A 216 -8.93 14.16 -7.95
N LEU A 217 -8.65 14.45 -6.69
CA LEU A 217 -7.37 14.99 -6.19
C LEU A 217 -6.96 16.32 -6.84
N ALA A 218 -7.95 17.13 -7.23
CA ALA A 218 -7.77 18.46 -7.83
C ALA A 218 -6.92 18.44 -9.12
N SER A 219 -7.07 17.38 -9.91
CA SER A 219 -6.61 17.29 -11.30
C SER A 219 -7.68 17.71 -12.28
#